data_AF-A0A5E4IZ60-F1
#
_entry.id   AF-A0A5E4IZ60-F1
#
_cell.length_a   1.000
_cell.length_b   1.000
_cell.length_c   1.000
_cell.angle_alpha   90.00
_cell.angle_beta   90.00
_cell.angle_gamma   90.00
#
_symmetry.space_group_name_H-M   'P 1'
#
loop_
_entity.id
_entity.type
_entity.pdbx_description
1 polymer ?
#
loop_
_entity_poly.entity_id
_entity_poly.type
_entity_poly.pdbx_seq_one_letter_code
_entity_poly.pdbx_strand_id
1 'polypeptide(L)'
;MTSHIIYSLAVSSTITPAEPLPSLPEIPRGSLVIVEGRAPIWRYGMALHLLHGSPAAAIAFYDPRLGAVVVASHSREWIVGQVVDVTLPAKLGEYRRSL
;
A
#
# COMPACT_ATOMS: atom_id res chain seq x y z
N MET A 1 11.68 -1.42 16.01
CA MET A 1 10.75 -1.90 14.96
C MET A 1 9.96 -0.69 14.49
N THR A 2 10.19 -0.25 13.27
CA THR A 2 9.36 0.78 12.63
C THR A 2 7.95 0.24 12.48
N SER A 3 7.01 0.81 13.23
CA SER A 3 5.59 0.46 13.11
C SER A 3 5.10 0.90 11.73
N HIS A 4 4.65 -0.03 10.92
CA HIS A 4 4.05 0.23 9.62
C HIS A 4 2.56 -0.12 9.66
N ILE A 5 1.76 0.65 8.93
CA ILE A 5 0.32 0.44 8.81
C ILE A 5 0.04 -0.21 7.46
N ILE A 6 -0.76 -1.27 7.44
CA ILE A 6 -1.18 -1.92 6.20
C ILE A 6 -2.51 -1.31 5.73
N TYR A 7 -2.56 -0.90 4.48
CA TYR A 7 -3.77 -0.47 3.79
C TYR A 7 -4.06 -1.38 2.59
N SER A 8 -5.03 -2.27 2.75
CA SER A 8 -5.40 -3.25 1.72
C SER A 8 -6.35 -2.64 0.69
N LEU A 9 -6.00 -2.73 -0.59
CA LEU A 9 -6.84 -2.41 -1.73
C LEU A 9 -7.48 -3.64 -2.37
N ALA A 10 -7.25 -4.83 -1.83
CA ALA A 10 -7.66 -6.09 -2.41
C ALA A 10 -9.16 -6.11 -2.73
N VAL A 11 -9.50 -6.61 -3.93
CA VAL A 11 -10.88 -6.81 -4.36
C VAL A 11 -11.08 -8.24 -4.87
N SER A 12 -12.26 -8.79 -4.64
CA SER A 12 -12.61 -10.17 -5.00
C SER A 12 -13.20 -10.30 -6.41
N SER A 13 -13.62 -9.20 -7.02
CA SER A 13 -14.27 -9.14 -8.34
C SER A 13 -13.72 -7.98 -9.16
N THR A 14 -14.12 -7.91 -10.44
CA THR A 14 -13.90 -6.73 -11.26
C THR A 14 -14.60 -5.52 -10.64
N ILE A 15 -13.92 -4.38 -10.68
CA ILE A 15 -14.40 -3.11 -10.14
C ILE A 15 -14.25 -1.99 -11.17
N THR A 16 -14.98 -0.89 -10.97
CA THR A 16 -14.88 0.34 -11.79
C THR A 16 -14.28 1.50 -11.01
N PRO A 17 -13.78 2.56 -11.68
CA PRO A 17 -13.26 3.76 -11.00
C PRO A 17 -14.29 4.51 -10.11
N ALA A 18 -15.59 4.26 -10.29
CA ALA A 18 -16.63 4.86 -9.46
C ALA A 18 -16.72 4.23 -8.05
N GLU A 19 -16.14 3.05 -7.86
CA GLU A 19 -16.17 2.37 -6.56
C GLU A 19 -15.19 3.02 -5.58
N PRO A 20 -15.64 3.32 -4.34
CA PRO A 20 -14.82 4.03 -3.38
C PRO A 20 -13.61 3.20 -2.93
N LEU A 21 -12.58 3.89 -2.46
CA LEU A 21 -11.48 3.27 -1.73
C LEU A 21 -11.98 2.76 -0.35
N PRO A 22 -11.36 1.71 0.22
CA PRO A 22 -11.67 1.29 1.59
C PRO A 22 -11.44 2.42 2.59
N SER A 23 -12.16 2.41 3.72
CA SER A 23 -11.92 3.37 4.80
C SER A 23 -10.46 3.33 5.26
N LEU A 24 -9.86 4.50 5.49
CA LEU A 24 -8.50 4.57 6.00
C LEU A 24 -8.43 3.94 7.40
N PRO A 25 -7.39 3.15 7.70
CA PRO A 25 -7.09 2.75 9.07
C PRO A 25 -6.65 3.96 9.89
N GLU A 26 -6.47 3.79 11.20
CA GLU A 26 -5.77 4.78 12.00
C GLU A 26 -4.32 4.90 11.50
N ILE A 27 -3.90 6.11 11.14
CA ILE A 27 -2.54 6.40 10.64
C ILE A 27 -1.86 7.31 11.65
N PRO A 28 -1.03 6.77 12.56
CA PRO A 28 -0.21 7.58 13.44
C PRO A 28 0.69 8.52 12.64
N ARG A 29 0.86 9.76 13.13
CA ARG A 29 1.74 10.72 12.48
C ARG A 29 3.16 10.18 12.40
N GLY A 30 3.78 10.30 11.24
CA GLY A 30 5.16 9.85 11.03
C GLY A 30 5.29 8.35 10.75
N SER A 31 4.18 7.62 10.65
CA SER A 31 4.21 6.20 10.28
C SER A 31 4.50 5.99 8.79
N LEU A 32 5.00 4.80 8.46
CA LEU A 32 5.04 4.26 7.11
C LEU A 32 3.71 3.56 6.82
N VAL A 33 3.02 3.95 5.74
CA VAL A 33 1.86 3.21 5.23
C VAL A 33 2.31 2.31 4.09
N ILE A 34 2.00 1.02 4.18
CA ILE A 34 2.23 0.04 3.12
C ILE A 34 0.88 -0.30 2.50
N VAL A 35 0.75 0.01 1.22
CA VAL A 35 -0.42 -0.32 0.41
C VAL A 35 -0.21 -1.67 -0.24
N GLU A 36 -1.17 -2.56 -0.10
CA GLU A 36 -1.11 -3.92 -0.64
C GLU A 36 -2.44 -4.32 -1.28
N GLY A 37 -2.44 -5.48 -1.94
CA GLY A 37 -3.65 -6.13 -2.41
C GLY A 37 -3.76 -6.20 -3.93
N ARG A 38 -4.43 -7.24 -4.43
CA ARG A 38 -4.70 -7.37 -5.86
C ARG A 38 -5.79 -6.38 -6.27
N ALA A 39 -5.37 -5.30 -6.92
CA ALA A 39 -6.25 -4.26 -7.43
C ALA A 39 -5.70 -3.66 -8.74
N PRO A 40 -6.55 -3.01 -9.56
CA PRO A 40 -6.09 -2.28 -10.74
C PRO A 40 -5.14 -1.13 -10.38
N ILE A 41 -4.19 -0.83 -11.27
CA ILE A 41 -3.18 0.23 -11.08
C ILE A 41 -3.82 1.60 -10.78
N TRP A 42 -4.94 1.92 -11.43
CA TRP A 42 -5.63 3.20 -11.17
C TRP A 42 -6.10 3.33 -9.71
N ARG A 43 -6.43 2.22 -9.03
CA ARG A 43 -6.86 2.22 -7.63
C ARG A 43 -5.67 2.50 -6.70
N TYR A 44 -4.49 1.98 -7.04
CA TYR A 44 -3.24 2.36 -6.39
C TYR A 44 -2.93 3.85 -6.56
N GLY A 45 -3.13 4.41 -7.76
CA GLY A 45 -2.97 5.85 -8.00
C GLY A 45 -3.92 6.71 -7.15
N MET A 46 -5.19 6.31 -7.05
CA MET A 46 -6.16 6.98 -6.17
C MET A 46 -5.76 6.87 -4.69
N ALA A 47 -5.32 5.69 -4.24
CA ALA A 47 -4.88 5.46 -2.87
C ALA A 47 -3.63 6.29 -2.52
N LEU A 48 -2.66 6.38 -3.43
CA LEU A 48 -1.49 7.24 -3.26
C LEU A 48 -1.90 8.69 -3.06
N HIS A 49 -2.80 9.20 -3.90
CA HIS A 49 -3.26 10.59 -3.79
C HIS A 49 -3.99 10.84 -2.45
N LEU A 50 -4.87 9.93 -2.04
CA LEU A 50 -5.57 10.00 -0.75
C LEU A 50 -4.57 9.99 0.42
N LEU A 51 -3.63 9.05 0.42
CA LEU A 51 -2.67 8.85 1.51
C LEU A 51 -1.63 9.97 1.57
N HIS A 52 -1.31 10.64 0.46
CA HIS A 52 -0.36 11.75 0.45
C HIS A 52 -0.82 12.93 1.32
N GLY A 53 -2.14 13.12 1.47
CA GLY A 53 -2.72 14.11 2.38
C GLY A 53 -2.88 13.64 3.83
N SER A 54 -2.47 12.41 4.16
CA SER A 54 -2.62 11.83 5.51
C SER A 54 -1.45 12.19 6.44
N PRO A 55 -1.50 11.83 7.75
CA PRO A 55 -0.38 12.01 8.67
C PRO A 55 0.84 11.10 8.42
N ALA A 56 0.78 10.19 7.45
CA ALA A 56 1.87 9.29 7.10
C ALA A 56 3.14 10.08 6.72
N ALA A 57 4.29 9.62 7.17
CA ALA A 57 5.57 10.19 6.75
C ALA A 57 6.02 9.65 5.39
N ALA A 58 5.65 8.42 5.06
CA ALA A 58 5.96 7.79 3.79
C ALA A 58 4.88 6.78 3.40
N ILE A 59 4.82 6.51 2.10
CA ILE A 59 3.89 5.55 1.48
C ILE A 59 4.74 4.58 0.66
N ALA A 60 4.51 3.29 0.84
CA ALA A 60 5.13 2.24 0.07
C ALA A 60 4.08 1.32 -0.55
N PHE A 61 4.38 0.77 -1.73
CA PHE A 61 3.56 -0.24 -2.40
C PHE A 61 4.22 -1.60 -2.26
N TYR A 62 3.44 -2.58 -1.81
CA TYR A 62 3.94 -3.94 -1.64
C TYR A 62 4.03 -4.67 -2.98
N ASP A 63 5.23 -5.13 -3.31
CA ASP A 63 5.49 -6.12 -4.35
C ASP A 63 5.94 -7.43 -3.68
N PRO A 64 5.19 -8.53 -3.81
CA PRO A 64 5.55 -9.82 -3.20
C PRO A 64 6.92 -10.37 -3.57
N ARG A 65 7.55 -9.85 -4.65
CA ARG A 65 8.88 -10.26 -5.11
C ARG A 65 10.01 -9.43 -4.49
N LEU A 66 9.71 -8.26 -3.94
CA LEU A 66 10.72 -7.30 -3.46
C LEU A 66 10.53 -6.94 -1.98
N GLY A 67 9.29 -6.80 -1.52
CA GLY A 67 8.94 -6.11 -0.26
C GLY A 67 8.11 -4.85 -0.54
N ALA A 68 8.10 -3.89 0.37
CA ALA A 68 7.36 -2.64 0.19
C ALA A 68 8.25 -1.53 -0.38
N VAL A 69 8.00 -1.11 -1.62
CA VAL A 69 8.78 -0.07 -2.31
C VAL A 69 8.20 1.30 -1.97
N VAL A 70 9.01 2.19 -1.37
CA VAL A 70 8.59 3.57 -1.05
C VAL A 70 8.34 4.35 -2.33
N VAL A 71 7.12 4.87 -2.49
CA VAL A 71 6.68 5.63 -3.68
C VAL A 71 6.49 7.12 -3.42
N ALA A 72 6.30 7.52 -2.15
CA ALA A 72 6.24 8.91 -1.74
C ALA A 72 6.75 9.07 -0.30
N SER A 73 7.41 10.18 0.00
CA SER A 73 7.96 10.44 1.34
C SER A 73 8.08 11.93 1.64
N HIS A 74 7.75 12.29 2.88
CA HIS A 74 8.10 13.56 3.54
C HIS A 74 9.12 13.34 4.67
N SER A 75 9.71 12.15 4.74
CA SER A 75 10.68 11.75 5.76
C SER A 75 12.11 11.76 5.21
N ARG A 76 13.07 11.99 6.09
CA ARG A 76 14.50 11.73 5.81
C ARG A 76 14.90 10.27 6.03
N GLU A 77 14.05 9.49 6.72
CA GLU A 77 14.28 8.08 7.03
C GLU A 77 13.93 7.17 5.85
N TRP A 78 12.87 7.52 5.09
CA TRP A 78 12.40 6.74 3.94
C TRP A 78 12.62 7.51 2.66
N ILE A 79 13.34 6.89 1.72
CA ILE A 79 13.69 7.49 0.43
C ILE A 79 12.85 6.84 -0.67
N VAL A 80 12.34 7.61 -1.61
CA VAL A 80 11.61 7.05 -2.77
C VAL A 80 12.49 6.05 -3.51
N GLY A 81 11.93 4.88 -3.84
CA GLY A 81 12.63 3.75 -4.43
C GLY A 81 13.29 2.80 -3.42
N GLN A 82 13.38 3.18 -2.15
CA GLN A 82 13.83 2.28 -1.08
C GLN A 82 12.87 1.09 -0.97
N VAL A 83 13.44 -0.12 -0.87
CA VAL A 83 12.69 -1.33 -0.54
C VAL A 83 12.73 -1.54 0.97
N VAL A 84 11.56 -1.54 1.59
CA VAL A 84 11.40 -1.94 2.99
C VAL A 84 11.22 -3.45 3.01
N ASP A 85 12.18 -4.14 3.64
CA ASP A 85 12.16 -5.59 3.78
C ASP A 85 11.05 -6.02 4.74
N VAL A 86 9.94 -6.48 4.15
CA VAL A 86 8.74 -6.93 4.84
C VAL A 86 8.12 -8.03 4.01
N THR A 87 7.62 -9.07 4.69
CA THR A 87 6.81 -10.11 4.07
C THR A 87 5.42 -10.05 4.69
N LEU A 88 4.42 -9.73 3.88
CA LEU A 88 3.02 -9.74 4.33
C LEU A 88 2.44 -11.15 4.16
N PRO A 89 1.67 -11.67 5.12
CA PRO A 89 1.03 -12.97 4.98
C PRO A 89 0.07 -12.93 3.80
N ALA A 90 0.30 -13.81 2.82
CA ALA A 90 -0.64 -13.96 1.71
C ALA A 90 -2.00 -14.43 2.27
N LYS A 91 -3.07 -13.65 2.07
CA LYS A 91 -4.41 -14.20 2.27
C LYS A 91 -4.62 -15.27 1.19
N LEU A 92 -5.09 -16.44 1.63
CA LEU A 92 -5.23 -17.63 0.79
C LEU A 92 -6.03 -17.27 -0.48
N GLY A 93 -5.39 -17.31 -1.66
CA GLY A 93 -6.05 -17.07 -2.96
C GLY A 93 -5.76 -15.75 -3.67
N GLU A 94 -5.13 -14.74 -3.04
CA GLU A 94 -4.93 -13.41 -3.67
C GLU A 94 -3.80 -13.37 -4.72
N TYR A 95 -2.78 -14.23 -4.58
CA TYR A 95 -1.59 -14.24 -5.44
C TYR A 95 -1.52 -15.40 -6.43
N ARG A 96 -2.52 -16.29 -6.44
CA ARG A 96 -2.59 -17.44 -7.36
C ARG A 96 -3.75 -17.30 -8.34
N ARG A 97 -3.44 -16.88 -9.57
CA ARG A 97 -4.00 -17.52 -10.77
C ARG A 97 -2.85 -17.76 -11.75
N SER A 98 -2.69 -19.02 -12.11
CA SER A 98 -1.95 -19.49 -13.29
C SER A 98 -2.37 -18.66 -14.50
N LEU A 99 -1.38 -18.19 -15.25
CA LEU A 99 -1.56 -17.90 -16.68
C LEU A 99 -2.00 -19.17 -17.39
#